data_AF-A0A0Q9Y936-F1
#
_entry.id   AF-A0A0Q9Y936-F1
#
_cell.length_a   1.000
_cell.length_b   1.000
_cell.length_c   1.000
_cell.angle_alpha   90.00
_cell.angle_beta   90.00
_cell.angle_gamma   90.00
#
_symmetry.space_group_name_H-M   'P 1'
#
loop_
_entity.id
_entity.type
_entity.pdbx_description
1 polymer ?
#
loop_
_entity_poly.entity_id
_entity_poly.type
_entity_poly.pdbx_seq_one_letter_code
_entity_poly.pdbx_strand_id
1 'polypeptide(L)'
;MFVALCGVLAFFIYISFAKVHSPFGIIETAPNAFLFAIAVSTIVFCIRRSMRVKQFFSIFILRAVALSISGYMAYALLWIVVANHKLYLISQMSTEELDVMYETLKHQPCDRYNAHLLAEISVKTNTSSKTLEKIAKNEGVCLVQAYALWSGFVSSGTGNYQGNPVKRLVAQNANTNAKTLEYLYSLKDFYITASVARNVNTPVKILEQIYREYGHNMGFDLAINPNTPAYILSALSDTDNQYVKEYIAKNPNTPPEIKKKVMEGLP
;
A
#
# COMPACT_ATOMS: atom_id res chain seq x y z
N MET A 1 -14.86 -12.07 47.18
CA MET A 1 -15.39 -10.86 46.49
C MET A 1 -14.52 -10.41 45.32
N PHE A 2 -13.21 -10.19 45.50
CA PHE A 2 -12.31 -9.72 44.43
C PHE A 2 -12.15 -10.68 43.23
N VAL A 3 -12.05 -12.00 43.47
CA VAL A 3 -11.89 -13.02 42.42
C VAL A 3 -13.15 -13.16 41.55
N ALA A 4 -14.34 -12.98 42.15
CA ALA A 4 -15.61 -13.01 41.43
C ALA A 4 -15.77 -11.79 40.51
N LEU A 5 -15.31 -10.60 40.92
CA LEU A 5 -15.31 -9.41 40.07
C LEU A 5 -14.40 -9.56 38.83
N CYS A 6 -13.22 -10.19 38.98
CA CYS A 6 -12.32 -10.42 37.84
C CYS A 6 -12.89 -11.44 36.83
N GLY A 7 -13.56 -12.49 37.31
CA GLY A 7 -14.22 -13.47 36.43
C GLY A 7 -15.40 -12.89 35.65
N VAL A 8 -16.18 -12.02 36.29
CA VAL A 8 -17.33 -11.36 35.66
C VAL A 8 -16.88 -10.33 34.62
N LEU A 9 -15.82 -9.55 34.87
CA LEU A 9 -15.26 -8.62 33.88
C LEU A 9 -14.72 -9.34 32.63
N ALA A 10 -14.01 -10.46 32.81
CA ALA A 10 -13.51 -11.27 31.70
C ALA A 10 -14.65 -11.90 30.86
N PHE A 11 -15.74 -12.30 31.52
CA PHE A 11 -16.92 -12.87 30.86
C PHE A 11 -17.72 -11.82 30.07
N PHE A 12 -17.88 -10.60 30.59
CA PHE A 12 -18.57 -9.52 29.89
C PHE A 12 -17.78 -8.96 28.69
N ILE A 13 -16.44 -8.96 28.77
CA ILE A 13 -15.57 -8.60 27.63
C ILE A 13 -15.68 -9.66 26.51
N TYR A 14 -15.77 -10.95 26.87
CA TYR A 14 -15.94 -12.04 25.90
C TYR A 14 -17.28 -12.02 25.16
N ILE A 15 -18.39 -11.74 25.87
CA ILE A 15 -19.74 -11.73 25.26
C ILE A 15 -19.99 -10.51 24.38
N SER A 16 -19.43 -9.35 24.73
CA SER A 16 -19.70 -8.08 24.00
C SER A 16 -19.18 -8.08 22.56
N PHE A 17 -18.26 -8.99 22.19
CA PHE A 17 -17.66 -9.06 20.85
C PHE A 17 -18.03 -10.31 20.06
N ALA A 18 -18.80 -11.26 20.63
CA ALA A 18 -19.23 -12.48 19.93
C ALA A 18 -20.33 -12.26 18.86
N LYS A 19 -20.77 -11.01 18.64
CA LYS A 19 -21.80 -10.64 17.64
C LYS A 19 -21.24 -9.69 16.58
N VAL A 20 -20.27 -10.15 15.81
CA VAL A 20 -19.96 -9.54 14.51
C VAL A 20 -19.99 -10.67 13.47
N HIS A 21 -21.05 -10.70 12.66
CA HIS A 21 -21.19 -11.67 11.58
C HIS A 21 -20.50 -11.13 10.32
N SER A 22 -19.41 -11.78 9.91
CA SER A 22 -18.80 -11.63 8.60
C SER A 22 -19.21 -12.80 7.69
N PRO A 23 -19.57 -12.57 6.42
CA PRO A 23 -20.08 -13.60 5.52
C PRO A 23 -19.00 -14.56 4.97
N PHE A 24 -17.72 -14.39 5.33
CA PHE A 24 -16.64 -15.27 4.83
C PHE A 24 -15.72 -15.77 5.95
N GLY A 25 -16.27 -16.60 6.84
CA GLY A 25 -15.70 -17.89 7.29
C GLY A 25 -14.25 -18.01 7.79
N ILE A 26 -13.47 -16.94 7.98
CA ILE A 26 -12.11 -17.00 8.53
C ILE A 26 -12.08 -16.20 9.84
N ILE A 27 -12.74 -16.79 10.83
CA ILE A 27 -12.36 -16.84 12.25
C ILE A 27 -11.63 -15.59 12.81
N GLU A 28 -12.39 -14.69 13.43
CA GLU A 28 -11.93 -13.61 14.33
C GLU A 28 -11.39 -14.11 15.70
N THR A 29 -10.66 -15.23 15.78
CA THR A 29 -10.26 -15.82 17.09
C THR A 29 -8.94 -15.29 17.65
N ALA A 30 -8.15 -14.55 16.89
CA ALA A 30 -6.82 -14.12 17.35
C ALA A 30 -6.82 -12.96 18.37
N PRO A 31 -7.67 -11.91 18.27
CA PRO A 31 -7.84 -10.95 19.36
C PRO A 31 -8.28 -11.66 20.63
N ASN A 32 -9.14 -12.66 20.49
CA ASN A 32 -9.65 -13.47 21.60
C ASN A 32 -8.54 -14.32 22.24
N ALA A 33 -7.58 -14.84 21.49
CA ALA A 33 -6.46 -15.62 22.04
C ALA A 33 -5.45 -14.74 22.80
N PHE A 34 -5.12 -13.54 22.30
CA PHE A 34 -4.23 -12.59 22.99
C PHE A 34 -4.90 -12.00 24.25
N LEU A 35 -6.19 -11.66 24.16
CA LEU A 35 -6.95 -11.18 25.33
C LEU A 35 -7.16 -12.31 26.34
N PHE A 36 -7.39 -13.55 25.90
CA PHE A 36 -7.46 -14.72 26.77
C PHE A 36 -6.13 -14.97 27.49
N ALA A 37 -5.01 -14.84 26.78
CA ALA A 37 -3.68 -14.92 27.37
C ALA A 37 -3.41 -13.86 28.46
N ILE A 38 -3.79 -12.61 28.21
CA ILE A 38 -3.71 -11.53 29.20
C ILE A 38 -4.65 -11.82 30.37
N ALA A 39 -5.88 -12.27 30.10
CA ALA A 39 -6.86 -12.61 31.13
C ALA A 39 -6.36 -13.75 32.03
N VAL A 40 -5.84 -14.83 31.46
CA VAL A 40 -5.23 -15.95 32.20
C VAL A 40 -4.02 -15.47 33.00
N SER A 41 -3.14 -14.65 32.42
CA SER A 41 -1.98 -14.10 33.14
C SER A 41 -2.38 -13.22 34.33
N THR A 42 -3.44 -12.42 34.16
CA THR A 42 -3.99 -11.54 35.21
C THR A 42 -4.68 -12.34 36.31
N ILE A 43 -5.48 -13.34 35.95
CA ILE A 43 -6.11 -14.27 36.91
C ILE A 43 -5.03 -14.99 37.74
N VAL A 44 -3.97 -15.47 37.09
CA VAL A 44 -2.85 -16.13 37.77
C VAL A 44 -2.10 -15.17 38.70
N PHE A 45 -1.89 -13.91 38.31
CA PHE A 45 -1.30 -12.88 39.17
C PHE A 45 -2.16 -12.58 40.41
N CYS A 46 -3.48 -12.48 40.24
CA CYS A 46 -4.43 -12.31 41.35
C CYS A 46 -4.39 -13.51 42.32
N ILE A 47 -4.30 -14.74 41.81
CA ILE A 47 -4.15 -15.96 42.61
C ILE A 47 -2.80 -15.95 43.36
N ARG A 48 -1.70 -15.52 42.74
CA ARG A 48 -0.38 -15.34 43.40
C ARG A 48 -0.43 -14.36 44.56
N ARG A 49 -1.21 -13.27 44.46
CA ARG A 49 -1.38 -12.30 45.55
C ARG A 49 -2.18 -12.90 46.72
N SER A 50 -3.07 -13.84 46.42
CA SER A 50 -3.92 -14.52 47.42
C SER A 50 -3.25 -15.74 48.07
N MET A 51 -2.35 -16.45 47.38
CA MET A 51 -1.68 -17.67 47.88
C MET A 51 -0.17 -17.45 48.01
N ARG A 52 0.40 -17.62 49.20
CA ARG A 52 1.86 -17.45 49.49
C ARG A 52 2.74 -18.57 48.86
N VAL A 53 2.52 -18.94 47.60
CA VAL A 53 3.28 -19.99 46.90
C VAL A 53 4.15 -19.34 45.83
N LYS A 54 5.38 -18.96 46.19
CA LYS A 54 6.20 -18.03 45.39
C LYS A 54 6.87 -18.65 44.14
N GLN A 55 7.19 -19.94 44.15
CA GLN A 55 8.04 -20.59 43.12
C GLN A 55 7.29 -21.34 42.02
N PHE A 56 6.18 -22.02 42.32
CA PHE A 56 5.50 -22.86 41.32
C PHE A 56 4.78 -22.03 40.24
N PHE A 57 4.19 -20.90 40.63
CA PHE A 57 3.36 -20.08 39.74
C PHE A 57 4.13 -19.20 38.75
N SER A 58 5.41 -18.86 39.00
CA SER A 58 6.22 -18.08 38.04
C SER A 58 6.47 -18.85 36.75
N ILE A 59 6.65 -20.18 36.84
CA ILE A 59 6.82 -21.07 35.69
C ILE A 59 5.53 -21.13 34.87
N PHE A 60 4.35 -21.16 35.51
CA PHE A 60 3.07 -21.13 34.82
C PHE A 60 2.83 -19.81 34.06
N ILE A 61 3.16 -18.66 34.66
CA ILE A 61 3.04 -17.36 33.98
C ILE A 61 3.99 -17.30 32.77
N LEU A 62 5.25 -17.71 32.94
CA LEU A 62 6.23 -17.73 31.83
C LEU A 62 5.78 -18.65 30.69
N ARG A 63 5.21 -19.83 31.01
CA ARG A 63 4.63 -20.73 30.01
C ARG A 63 3.42 -20.13 29.31
N ALA A 64 2.54 -19.45 30.05
CA ALA A 64 1.39 -18.77 29.46
C ALA A 64 1.83 -17.66 28.50
N VAL A 65 2.75 -16.79 28.91
CA VAL A 65 3.30 -15.72 28.06
C VAL A 65 3.98 -16.31 26.82
N ALA A 66 4.81 -17.34 26.98
CA ALA A 66 5.48 -17.99 25.85
C ALA A 66 4.49 -18.59 24.85
N LEU A 67 3.45 -19.30 25.30
CA LEU A 67 2.40 -19.84 24.45
C LEU A 67 1.61 -18.76 23.71
N SER A 68 1.43 -17.60 24.35
CA SER A 68 0.72 -16.45 23.79
C SER A 68 1.52 -15.77 22.69
N ILE A 69 2.82 -15.56 22.91
CA ILE A 69 3.73 -15.03 21.90
C ILE A 69 3.82 -16.01 20.72
N SER A 70 3.97 -17.31 20.97
CA SER A 70 4.01 -18.30 19.89
C SER A 70 2.69 -18.39 19.12
N GLY A 71 1.55 -18.27 19.80
CA GLY A 71 0.23 -18.25 19.16
C GLY A 71 0.03 -17.02 18.28
N TYR A 72 0.43 -15.84 18.77
CA TYR A 72 0.41 -14.61 17.97
C TYR A 72 1.34 -14.72 16.75
N MET A 73 2.55 -15.24 16.94
CA MET A 73 3.52 -15.41 15.86
C MET A 73 3.04 -16.41 14.80
N ALA A 74 2.42 -17.52 15.23
CA ALA A 74 1.81 -18.48 14.31
C ALA A 74 0.62 -17.87 13.54
N TYR A 75 -0.22 -17.07 14.20
CA TYR A 75 -1.30 -16.34 13.53
C TYR A 75 -0.77 -15.32 12.51
N ALA A 76 0.25 -14.55 12.87
CA ALA A 76 0.89 -13.61 11.96
C ALA A 76 1.46 -14.33 10.73
N LEU A 77 2.13 -15.48 10.92
CA LEU A 77 2.63 -16.31 9.83
C LEU A 77 1.49 -16.86 8.96
N LEU A 78 0.41 -17.36 9.55
CA LEU A 78 -0.77 -17.84 8.81
C LEU A 78 -1.37 -16.71 7.95
N TRP A 79 -1.49 -15.50 8.52
CA TRP A 79 -1.97 -14.33 7.78
C TRP A 79 -1.09 -13.98 6.60
N ILE A 80 0.23 -14.00 6.79
CA ILE A 80 1.20 -13.76 5.71
C ILE A 80 1.02 -14.81 4.62
N VAL A 81 0.88 -16.10 4.97
CA VAL A 81 0.67 -17.18 4.01
C VAL A 81 -0.64 -17.00 3.23
N VAL A 82 -1.75 -16.68 3.92
CA VAL A 82 -3.05 -16.46 3.27
C VAL A 82 -3.03 -15.23 2.37
N ALA A 83 -2.44 -14.12 2.82
CA ALA A 83 -2.30 -12.91 2.02
C ALA A 83 -1.43 -13.18 0.77
N ASN A 84 -0.28 -13.83 0.94
CA ASN A 84 0.62 -14.20 -0.16
C ASN A 84 -0.05 -15.17 -1.15
N HIS A 85 -0.85 -16.12 -0.67
CA HIS A 85 -1.60 -17.00 -1.55
C HIS A 85 -2.60 -16.24 -2.41
N LYS A 86 -3.33 -15.28 -1.84
CA LYS A 86 -4.29 -14.47 -2.61
C LYS A 86 -3.59 -13.53 -3.60
N LEU A 87 -2.45 -12.95 -3.24
CA LEU A 87 -1.60 -12.20 -4.17
C LEU A 87 -1.07 -13.08 -5.30
N TYR A 88 -0.68 -14.32 -4.99
CA TYR A 88 -0.27 -15.31 -5.98
C TYR A 88 -1.41 -15.63 -6.95
N LEU A 89 -2.65 -15.79 -6.47
CA LEU A 89 -3.80 -15.99 -7.36
C LEU A 89 -4.00 -14.81 -8.32
N ILE A 90 -3.93 -13.57 -7.82
CA ILE A 90 -4.03 -12.35 -8.66
C ILE A 90 -2.90 -12.30 -9.69
N SER A 91 -1.72 -12.81 -9.35
CA SER A 91 -0.60 -12.87 -10.29
C SER A 91 -0.83 -13.74 -11.52
N GLN A 92 -1.77 -14.69 -11.44
CA GLN A 92 -2.10 -15.62 -12.52
C GLN A 92 -3.37 -15.23 -13.28
N MET A 93 -4.07 -14.15 -12.88
CA MET A 93 -5.37 -13.80 -13.43
C MET A 93 -5.27 -13.20 -14.83
N SER A 94 -6.23 -13.54 -15.68
CA SER A 94 -6.45 -12.88 -16.97
C SER A 94 -7.01 -11.46 -16.80
N THR A 95 -7.01 -10.69 -17.88
CA THR A 95 -7.58 -9.33 -17.90
C THR A 95 -9.06 -9.34 -17.49
N GLU A 96 -9.84 -10.30 -17.98
CA GLU A 96 -11.26 -10.44 -17.68
C GLU A 96 -11.49 -10.81 -16.21
N GLU A 97 -10.65 -11.70 -15.66
CA GLU A 97 -10.72 -12.09 -14.25
C GLU A 97 -10.41 -10.92 -13.32
N LEU A 98 -9.43 -10.08 -13.67
CA LEU A 98 -9.10 -8.86 -12.93
C LEU A 98 -10.24 -7.83 -12.98
N ASP A 99 -10.90 -7.69 -14.13
CA ASP A 99 -12.06 -6.83 -14.28
C ASP A 99 -13.23 -7.30 -13.40
N VAL A 100 -13.54 -8.60 -13.41
CA VAL A 100 -14.58 -9.20 -12.55
C VAL A 100 -14.23 -9.06 -11.06
N MET A 101 -12.95 -9.24 -10.72
CA MET A 101 -12.47 -9.05 -9.36
C MET A 101 -12.70 -7.62 -8.89
N TYR A 102 -12.35 -6.61 -9.71
CA TYR A 102 -12.60 -5.22 -9.38
C TYR A 102 -14.10 -4.94 -9.14
N GLU A 103 -14.97 -5.46 -10.02
CA GLU A 103 -16.43 -5.31 -9.88
C GLU A 103 -16.99 -5.94 -8.60
N THR A 104 -16.34 -6.99 -8.10
CA THR A 104 -16.68 -7.61 -6.81
C THR A 104 -16.20 -6.77 -5.63
N LEU A 105 -14.99 -6.20 -5.74
CA LEU A 105 -14.35 -5.43 -4.65
C LEU A 105 -15.00 -4.06 -4.45
N LYS A 106 -15.47 -3.39 -5.50
CA LYS A 106 -16.00 -2.02 -5.41
C LYS A 106 -17.22 -1.87 -4.48
N HIS A 107 -17.92 -2.96 -4.18
CA HIS A 107 -19.10 -2.99 -3.33
C HIS A 107 -18.81 -3.42 -1.89
N GLN A 108 -17.60 -3.88 -1.59
CA GLN A 108 -17.24 -4.35 -0.26
C GLN A 108 -16.94 -3.16 0.68
N PRO A 109 -17.30 -3.27 1.98
CA PRO A 109 -16.96 -2.24 2.96
C PRO A 109 -15.44 -2.06 3.02
N CYS A 110 -14.99 -0.82 3.27
CA CYS A 110 -13.57 -0.50 3.32
C CYS A 110 -12.89 -1.16 4.51
N ASP A 111 -12.34 -2.35 4.30
CA ASP A 111 -11.34 -2.95 5.15
C ASP A 111 -9.92 -2.67 4.60
N ARG A 112 -8.92 -2.83 5.47
CA ARG A 112 -7.50 -2.65 5.13
C ARG A 112 -7.07 -3.56 3.96
N TYR A 113 -7.78 -4.68 3.78
CA TYR A 113 -7.44 -5.75 2.85
C TYR A 113 -7.81 -5.39 1.40
N ASN A 114 -8.93 -4.71 1.17
CA ASN A 114 -9.37 -4.26 -0.15
C ASN A 114 -8.42 -3.23 -0.80
N ALA A 115 -7.74 -2.42 0.01
CA ALA A 115 -6.72 -1.47 -0.44
C ALA A 115 -5.57 -2.13 -1.22
N HIS A 116 -5.05 -3.22 -0.64
CA HIS A 116 -3.93 -3.98 -1.19
C HIS A 116 -4.31 -4.68 -2.48
N LEU A 117 -5.54 -5.19 -2.57
CA LEU A 117 -6.04 -5.83 -3.79
C LEU A 117 -6.19 -4.83 -4.93
N LEU A 118 -6.73 -3.64 -4.67
CA LEU A 118 -6.83 -2.59 -5.68
C LEU A 118 -5.45 -2.09 -6.15
N ALA A 119 -4.50 -1.99 -5.21
CA ALA A 119 -3.10 -1.70 -5.54
C ALA A 119 -2.49 -2.78 -6.44
N GLU A 120 -2.69 -4.06 -6.10
CA GLU A 120 -2.18 -5.18 -6.88
C GLU A 120 -2.78 -5.21 -8.29
N ILE A 121 -4.12 -5.04 -8.41
CA ILE A 121 -4.80 -4.92 -9.71
C ILE A 121 -4.21 -3.75 -10.52
N SER A 122 -3.88 -2.63 -9.87
CA SER A 122 -3.31 -1.47 -10.55
C SER A 122 -1.88 -1.68 -11.07
N VAL A 123 -1.12 -2.59 -10.45
CA VAL A 123 0.27 -2.90 -10.85
C VAL A 123 0.33 -3.91 -12.00
N LYS A 124 -0.72 -4.72 -12.19
CA LYS A 124 -0.72 -5.76 -13.22
C LYS A 124 -0.69 -5.17 -14.62
N THR A 125 0.24 -5.69 -15.43
CA THR A 125 0.48 -5.23 -16.82
C THR A 125 -0.63 -5.63 -17.78
N ASN A 126 -1.49 -6.57 -17.41
CA ASN A 126 -2.64 -6.99 -18.20
C ASN A 126 -3.96 -6.34 -17.75
N THR A 127 -3.97 -5.49 -16.72
CA THR A 127 -5.21 -4.82 -16.28
C THR A 127 -5.75 -3.90 -17.37
N SER A 128 -7.06 -3.95 -17.60
CA SER A 128 -7.72 -3.16 -18.64
C SER A 128 -7.67 -1.66 -18.32
N SER A 129 -7.52 -0.84 -19.36
CA SER A 129 -7.55 0.63 -19.23
C SER A 129 -8.85 1.14 -18.61
N LYS A 130 -9.98 0.45 -18.88
CA LYS A 130 -11.30 0.74 -18.34
C LYS A 130 -11.36 0.51 -16.82
N THR A 131 -10.79 -0.57 -16.33
CA THR A 131 -10.73 -0.85 -14.89
C THR A 131 -9.79 0.12 -14.19
N LEU A 132 -8.64 0.43 -14.78
CA LEU A 132 -7.73 1.46 -14.28
C LEU A 132 -8.41 2.83 -14.16
N GLU A 133 -9.21 3.23 -15.16
CA GLU A 133 -10.01 4.46 -15.11
C GLU A 133 -11.01 4.46 -13.94
N LYS A 134 -11.72 3.35 -13.74
CA LYS A 134 -12.67 3.20 -12.62
C LYS A 134 -11.95 3.29 -11.28
N ILE A 135 -10.79 2.65 -11.13
CA ILE A 135 -9.97 2.71 -9.91
C ILE A 135 -9.51 4.16 -9.65
N ALA A 136 -9.01 4.86 -10.68
CA ALA A 136 -8.55 6.24 -10.55
C ALA A 136 -9.65 7.21 -10.07
N LYS A 137 -10.86 7.02 -10.57
CA LYS A 137 -12.05 7.84 -10.23
C LYS A 137 -12.75 7.38 -8.94
N ASN A 138 -12.31 6.29 -8.33
CA ASN A 138 -12.89 5.81 -7.09
C ASN A 138 -12.40 6.68 -5.91
N GLU A 139 -13.32 7.42 -5.29
CA GLU A 139 -13.05 8.28 -4.12
C GLU A 139 -13.09 7.50 -2.80
N GLY A 140 -13.22 6.18 -2.83
CA GLY A 140 -13.29 5.33 -1.64
C GLY A 140 -12.06 5.45 -0.74
N VAL A 141 -12.31 5.66 0.57
CA VAL A 141 -11.32 5.75 1.68
C VAL A 141 -10.43 4.51 1.80
N CYS A 142 -10.76 3.41 1.11
CA CYS A 142 -10.03 2.15 1.11
C CYS A 142 -8.59 2.27 0.59
N LEU A 143 -8.28 3.20 -0.32
CA LEU A 143 -7.00 3.24 -1.06
C LEU A 143 -5.78 3.69 -0.20
N VAL A 144 -5.95 3.78 1.12
CA VAL A 144 -5.14 4.58 2.05
C VAL A 144 -4.01 3.79 2.73
N GLN A 145 -4.02 2.46 2.72
CA GLN A 145 -3.22 1.69 3.69
C GLN A 145 -2.40 0.51 3.14
N ALA A 146 -2.03 0.53 1.86
CA ALA A 146 -1.33 -0.61 1.24
C ALA A 146 0.12 -0.86 1.72
N TYR A 147 0.71 -0.03 2.60
CA TYR A 147 2.13 -0.16 3.00
C TYR A 147 2.40 -0.14 4.51
N ALA A 148 1.39 -0.29 5.37
CA ALA A 148 1.54 -0.13 6.83
C ALA A 148 1.80 -1.44 7.61
N LEU A 149 2.31 -2.50 6.99
CA LEU A 149 2.61 -3.77 7.69
C LEU A 149 4.03 -3.83 8.28
N TRP A 150 4.81 -2.74 8.18
CA TRP A 150 6.12 -2.63 8.85
C TRP A 150 6.33 -1.31 9.61
N SER A 151 5.28 -0.54 9.86
CA SER A 151 5.37 0.76 10.53
C SER A 151 4.68 0.79 11.90
N GLY A 152 4.86 -0.28 12.68
CA GLY A 152 4.67 -0.17 14.14
C GLY A 152 5.67 0.79 14.81
N PHE A 153 6.68 1.27 14.06
CA PHE A 153 7.76 2.13 14.56
C PHE A 153 8.04 3.39 13.73
N VAL A 154 7.24 3.71 12.71
CA VAL A 154 7.45 4.92 11.89
C VAL A 154 6.17 5.74 11.79
N SER A 155 6.20 6.84 12.54
CA SER A 155 5.46 8.09 12.41
C SER A 155 4.02 8.02 11.90
N SER A 156 3.11 8.31 12.83
CA SER A 156 2.09 9.34 12.62
C SER A 156 2.70 10.55 11.88
N GLY A 157 2.53 10.59 10.56
CA GLY A 157 3.15 11.60 9.71
C GLY A 157 2.48 11.66 8.34
N THR A 158 1.49 12.53 8.24
CA THR A 158 0.71 12.93 7.03
C THR A 158 -0.36 11.94 6.56
N GLY A 159 -1.60 12.34 6.84
CA GLY A 159 -2.81 11.67 6.41
C GLY A 159 -3.02 11.74 4.90
N ASN A 160 -2.59 10.70 4.20
CA ASN A 160 -2.86 10.57 2.77
C ASN A 160 -4.14 9.75 2.54
N TYR A 161 -5.28 10.34 2.94
CA TYR A 161 -6.60 9.69 3.00
C TYR A 161 -7.36 9.60 1.66
N GLN A 162 -6.79 10.10 0.56
CA GLN A 162 -7.47 10.23 -0.75
C GLN A 162 -7.13 9.14 -1.77
N GLY A 163 -6.40 8.10 -1.34
CA GLY A 163 -6.02 7.00 -2.23
C GLY A 163 -4.88 7.29 -3.19
N ASN A 164 -4.11 8.34 -2.92
CA ASN A 164 -3.00 8.77 -3.75
C ASN A 164 -1.98 7.66 -4.05
N PRO A 165 -1.65 6.73 -3.11
CA PRO A 165 -0.79 5.59 -3.44
C PRO A 165 -1.32 4.74 -4.59
N VAL A 166 -2.60 4.37 -4.61
CA VAL A 166 -3.17 3.56 -5.69
C VAL A 166 -3.30 4.38 -6.97
N LYS A 167 -3.71 5.65 -6.89
CA LYS A 167 -3.74 6.55 -8.05
C LYS A 167 -2.37 6.71 -8.71
N ARG A 168 -1.28 6.69 -7.93
CA ARG A 168 0.10 6.65 -8.47
C ARG A 168 0.41 5.36 -9.21
N LEU A 169 -0.06 4.21 -8.71
CA LEU A 169 0.11 2.91 -9.37
C LEU A 169 -0.67 2.88 -10.69
N VAL A 170 -1.91 3.39 -10.69
CA VAL A 170 -2.68 3.59 -11.92
C VAL A 170 -1.91 4.48 -12.89
N ALA A 171 -1.39 5.63 -12.44
CA ALA A 171 -0.59 6.51 -13.31
C ALA A 171 0.67 5.84 -13.87
N GLN A 172 1.26 4.86 -13.17
CA GLN A 172 2.45 4.14 -13.65
C GLN A 172 2.14 3.00 -14.63
N ASN A 173 0.90 2.50 -14.65
CA ASN A 173 0.54 1.37 -15.48
C ASN A 173 0.56 1.73 -16.98
N ALA A 174 1.24 0.92 -17.78
CA ALA A 174 1.40 1.12 -19.22
C ALA A 174 0.08 1.00 -20.02
N ASN A 175 -0.98 0.43 -19.44
CA ASN A 175 -2.31 0.39 -20.05
C ASN A 175 -3.19 1.58 -19.68
N THR A 176 -2.73 2.48 -18.81
CA THR A 176 -3.52 3.66 -18.44
C THR A 176 -3.64 4.58 -19.64
N ASN A 177 -4.88 4.90 -20.00
CA ASN A 177 -5.17 5.71 -21.18
C ASN A 177 -4.93 7.20 -20.93
N ALA A 178 -4.74 7.95 -22.01
CA ALA A 178 -4.50 9.40 -21.98
C ALA A 178 -5.53 10.18 -21.15
N LYS A 179 -6.83 9.88 -21.32
CA LYS A 179 -7.92 10.57 -20.57
C LYS A 179 -7.81 10.37 -19.06
N THR A 180 -7.41 9.17 -18.63
CA THR A 180 -7.21 8.88 -17.20
C THR A 180 -5.97 9.61 -16.67
N LEU A 181 -4.89 9.68 -17.46
CA LEU A 181 -3.69 10.44 -17.11
C LEU A 181 -3.97 11.95 -17.00
N GLU A 182 -4.79 12.51 -17.89
CA GLU A 182 -5.27 13.90 -17.81
C GLU A 182 -6.06 14.16 -16.53
N TYR A 183 -6.97 13.24 -16.16
CA TYR A 183 -7.68 13.30 -14.89
C TYR A 183 -6.73 13.20 -13.68
N LEU A 184 -5.76 12.29 -13.71
CA LEU A 184 -4.81 12.13 -12.61
C LEU A 184 -3.91 13.37 -12.46
N TYR A 185 -3.53 14.00 -13.57
CA TYR A 185 -2.80 15.28 -13.55
C TYR A 185 -3.61 16.43 -12.94
N SER A 186 -4.94 16.45 -13.16
CA SER A 186 -5.79 17.52 -12.63
C SER A 186 -5.92 17.49 -11.10
N LEU A 187 -5.55 16.38 -10.45
CA LEU A 187 -5.53 16.27 -8.99
C LEU A 187 -4.42 17.11 -8.32
N LYS A 188 -3.45 17.61 -9.10
CA LYS A 188 -2.33 18.46 -8.63
C LYS A 188 -1.51 17.89 -7.47
N ASP A 189 -1.54 16.57 -7.27
CA ASP A 189 -0.62 15.87 -6.36
C ASP A 189 0.74 15.69 -7.04
N PHE A 190 1.80 16.09 -6.35
CA PHE A 190 3.16 16.06 -6.90
C PHE A 190 3.60 14.64 -7.30
N TYR A 191 3.32 13.64 -6.46
CA TYR A 191 3.76 12.27 -6.70
C TYR A 191 2.94 11.58 -7.79
N ILE A 192 1.64 11.87 -7.88
CA ILE A 192 0.80 11.44 -9.01
C ILE A 192 1.31 12.08 -10.29
N THR A 193 1.60 13.39 -10.27
CA THR A 193 2.11 14.13 -11.43
C THR A 193 3.43 13.55 -11.93
N ALA A 194 4.37 13.21 -11.04
CA ALA A 194 5.61 12.54 -11.42
C ALA A 194 5.38 11.16 -12.07
N SER A 195 4.42 10.38 -11.57
CA SER A 195 4.01 9.13 -12.21
C SER A 195 3.37 9.35 -13.58
N VAL A 196 2.51 10.36 -13.73
CA VAL A 196 1.95 10.75 -15.03
C VAL A 196 3.07 11.17 -15.99
N ALA A 197 4.00 12.01 -15.56
CA ALA A 197 5.12 12.46 -16.37
C ALA A 197 5.94 11.30 -16.95
N ARG A 198 6.14 10.20 -16.21
CA ARG A 198 6.88 9.02 -16.69
C ARG A 198 6.10 8.09 -17.61
N ASN A 199 4.77 8.15 -17.60
CA ASN A 199 3.96 7.19 -18.34
C ASN A 199 4.06 7.40 -19.86
N VAL A 200 4.34 6.32 -20.60
CA VAL A 200 4.47 6.36 -22.07
C VAL A 200 3.22 6.86 -22.78
N ASN A 201 2.03 6.66 -22.22
CA ASN A 201 0.77 7.12 -22.82
C ASN A 201 0.41 8.58 -22.48
N THR A 202 1.27 9.28 -21.73
CA THR A 202 1.01 10.67 -21.37
C THR A 202 1.06 11.56 -22.59
N PRO A 203 -0.03 12.31 -22.89
CA PRO A 203 -0.05 13.21 -24.03
C PRO A 203 1.05 14.27 -23.93
N VAL A 204 1.67 14.59 -25.07
CA VAL A 204 2.71 15.61 -25.17
C VAL A 204 2.27 16.92 -24.51
N LYS A 205 1.03 17.36 -24.76
CA LYS A 205 0.46 18.58 -24.16
C LYS A 205 0.53 18.59 -22.63
N ILE A 206 0.31 17.44 -21.98
CA ILE A 206 0.42 17.29 -20.53
C ILE A 206 1.89 17.36 -20.10
N LEU A 207 2.82 16.72 -20.82
CA LEU A 207 4.26 16.83 -20.54
C LEU A 207 4.76 18.29 -20.62
N GLU A 208 4.28 19.05 -21.61
CA GLU A 208 4.61 20.47 -21.71
C GLU A 208 4.02 21.30 -20.58
N GLN A 209 2.80 20.98 -20.12
CA GLN A 209 2.20 21.64 -18.96
C GLN A 209 2.97 21.32 -17.68
N ILE A 210 3.37 20.06 -17.49
CA ILE A 210 4.21 19.63 -16.36
C ILE A 210 5.53 20.39 -16.36
N TYR A 211 6.20 20.51 -17.51
CA TYR A 211 7.44 21.29 -17.59
C TYR A 211 7.22 22.78 -17.30
N ARG A 212 6.13 23.38 -17.80
CA ARG A 212 5.80 24.78 -17.50
C ARG A 212 5.52 25.02 -16.02
N GLU A 213 4.87 24.09 -15.33
CA GLU A 213 4.50 24.22 -13.92
C GLU A 213 5.66 23.89 -12.96
N TYR A 214 6.47 22.87 -13.27
CA TYR A 214 7.47 22.33 -12.35
C TYR A 214 8.93 22.49 -12.81
N GLY A 215 9.17 22.77 -14.10
CA GLY A 215 10.50 22.97 -14.68
C GLY A 215 11.46 21.81 -14.40
N HIS A 216 12.68 22.14 -13.97
CA HIS A 216 13.73 21.16 -13.64
C HIS A 216 13.38 20.24 -12.47
N ASN A 217 12.41 20.59 -11.61
CA ASN A 217 11.98 19.71 -10.52
C ASN A 217 11.34 18.40 -11.02
N MET A 218 10.78 18.41 -12.25
CA MET A 218 10.28 17.21 -12.94
C MET A 218 11.26 16.73 -14.02
N GLY A 219 12.50 17.21 -14.01
CA GLY A 219 13.48 16.93 -15.06
C GLY A 219 13.78 15.44 -15.22
N PHE A 220 13.85 14.71 -14.11
CA PHE A 220 14.06 13.26 -14.12
C PHE A 220 12.88 12.51 -14.76
N ASP A 221 11.66 12.81 -14.31
CA ASP A 221 10.44 12.14 -14.80
C ASP A 221 10.18 12.45 -16.29
N LEU A 222 10.41 13.70 -16.71
CA LEU A 222 10.33 14.12 -18.11
C LEU A 222 11.43 13.47 -18.95
N ALA A 223 12.67 13.38 -18.47
CA ALA A 223 13.76 12.74 -19.20
C ALA A 223 13.52 11.24 -19.44
N ILE A 224 12.82 10.56 -18.54
CA ILE A 224 12.46 9.14 -18.69
C ILE A 224 11.43 8.93 -19.81
N ASN A 225 10.49 9.86 -19.99
CA ASN A 225 9.37 9.64 -20.89
C ASN A 225 9.78 9.75 -22.36
N PRO A 226 9.61 8.68 -23.17
CA PRO A 226 10.03 8.67 -24.57
C PRO A 226 9.25 9.64 -25.45
N ASN A 227 8.13 10.20 -24.97
CA ASN A 227 7.33 11.20 -25.68
C ASN A 227 7.64 12.64 -25.25
N THR A 228 8.61 12.86 -24.37
CA THR A 228 9.01 14.22 -23.99
C THR A 228 9.56 14.97 -25.21
N PRO A 229 9.06 16.18 -25.50
CA PRO A 229 9.54 17.00 -26.60
C PRO A 229 11.04 17.29 -26.53
N ALA A 230 11.69 17.28 -27.69
CA ALA A 230 13.10 17.60 -27.85
C ALA A 230 13.50 18.93 -27.20
N TYR A 231 12.67 19.98 -27.33
CA TYR A 231 12.99 21.29 -26.74
C TYR A 231 13.02 21.27 -25.21
N ILE A 232 12.19 20.43 -24.57
CA ILE A 232 12.20 20.24 -23.12
C ILE A 232 13.47 19.49 -22.72
N LEU A 233 13.83 18.44 -23.45
CA LEU A 233 15.07 17.68 -23.21
C LEU A 233 16.31 18.57 -23.38
N SER A 234 16.33 19.43 -24.40
CA SER A 234 17.38 20.44 -24.59
C SER A 234 17.47 21.40 -23.40
N ALA A 235 16.34 21.92 -22.92
CA ALA A 235 16.34 22.83 -21.78
C ALA A 235 16.76 22.14 -20.47
N LEU A 236 16.38 20.87 -20.28
CA LEU A 236 16.79 20.08 -19.11
C LEU A 236 18.28 19.68 -19.16
N SER A 237 18.95 19.73 -20.31
CA SER A 237 20.33 19.28 -20.50
C SER A 237 21.38 20.08 -19.72
N ASP A 238 21.04 21.30 -19.31
CA ASP A 238 21.91 22.20 -18.54
C ASP A 238 21.92 21.94 -17.02
N THR A 239 21.23 20.90 -16.57
CA THR A 239 21.21 20.51 -15.15
C THR A 239 22.54 19.96 -14.66
N ASP A 240 22.87 20.09 -13.38
CA ASP A 240 24.01 19.40 -12.76
C ASP A 240 23.69 17.95 -12.36
N ASN A 241 22.42 17.55 -12.43
CA ASN A 241 21.99 16.21 -12.02
C ASN A 241 22.39 15.16 -13.07
N GLN A 242 23.38 14.33 -12.71
CA GLN A 242 23.89 13.25 -13.57
C GLN A 242 22.80 12.25 -14.00
N TYR A 243 21.86 11.91 -13.10
CA TYR A 243 20.77 10.99 -13.45
C TYR A 243 19.88 11.58 -14.56
N VAL A 244 19.58 12.87 -14.50
CA VAL A 244 18.79 13.54 -15.54
C VAL A 244 19.55 13.51 -16.88
N LYS A 245 20.86 13.81 -16.87
CA LYS A 245 21.70 13.72 -18.08
C LYS A 245 21.72 12.32 -18.69
N GLU A 246 21.85 11.28 -17.86
CA GLU A 246 21.81 9.89 -18.32
C GLU A 246 20.49 9.54 -19.01
N TYR A 247 19.35 9.94 -18.43
CA TYR A 247 18.05 9.66 -19.02
C TYR A 247 17.80 10.50 -20.27
N ILE A 248 18.27 11.74 -20.33
CA ILE A 248 18.28 12.54 -21.57
C ILE A 248 19.08 11.81 -22.65
N ALA A 249 20.28 11.30 -22.36
CA ALA A 249 21.08 10.57 -23.34
C ALA A 249 20.41 9.31 -23.88
N LYS A 250 19.61 8.63 -23.04
CA LYS A 250 18.86 7.41 -23.37
C LYS A 250 17.52 7.70 -24.06
N ASN A 251 16.98 8.90 -23.94
CA ASN A 251 15.66 9.23 -24.48
C ASN A 251 15.69 9.28 -26.03
N PRO A 252 14.75 8.61 -26.72
CA PRO A 252 14.71 8.56 -28.18
C PRO A 252 14.45 9.92 -28.85
N ASN A 253 13.82 10.88 -28.16
CA ASN A 253 13.53 12.20 -28.70
C ASN A 253 14.64 13.23 -28.44
N THR A 254 15.75 12.83 -27.82
CA THR A 254 16.88 13.73 -27.58
C THR A 254 17.63 14.02 -28.88
N PRO A 255 17.80 15.31 -29.27
CA PRO A 255 18.59 15.67 -30.43
C PRO A 255 20.04 15.16 -30.33
N PRO A 256 20.68 14.72 -31.42
CA PRO A 256 22.04 14.19 -31.41
C PRO A 256 23.07 15.12 -30.75
N GLU A 257 22.94 16.44 -30.96
CA GLU A 257 23.83 17.46 -30.40
C GLU A 257 23.71 17.52 -28.87
N ILE A 258 22.47 17.43 -28.36
CA ILE A 258 22.20 17.40 -26.92
C ILE A 258 22.71 16.10 -26.33
N LYS A 259 22.49 14.97 -27.00
CA LYS A 259 22.99 13.66 -26.57
C LYS A 259 24.51 13.67 -26.42
N LYS A 260 25.23 14.21 -27.40
CA LYS A 260 26.68 14.37 -27.33
C LYS A 260 27.10 15.25 -26.14
N LYS A 261 26.47 16.42 -25.99
CA LYS A 261 26.73 17.36 -24.89
C LYS A 261 26.55 16.72 -23.52
N VAL A 262 25.44 16.01 -23.28
CA VAL A 262 25.18 15.40 -21.97
C VAL A 262 26.11 14.22 -21.70
N MET A 263 26.53 13.47 -22.73
CA MET A 263 27.46 12.35 -22.59
C MET A 263 28.89 12.81 -22.29
N GLU A 264 29.34 13.92 -22.85
CA GLU A 264 30.67 14.51 -22.55
C GLU A 264 30.80 14.96 -21.09
N GLY A 265 29.68 15.26 -20.43
CA GLY A 265 29.63 15.68 -19.03
C GLY A 265 29.34 14.56 -18.03
N LEU A 266 29.29 13.30 -18.46
CA LEU A 266 29.16 12.13 -17.58
C LEU A 266 30.56 11.59 -17.21
N PRO A 267 30.75 11.08 -15.97
CA PRO A 267 32.02 10.53 -15.50
C PRO A 267 32.41 9.22 -16.20
#